data_AF-A0A7S0C3P3-F1
#
_entry.id   AF-A0A7S0C3P3-F1
#
_cell.length_a   1.000
_cell.length_b   1.000
_cell.length_c   1.000
_cell.angle_alpha   90.00
_cell.angle_beta   90.00
_cell.angle_gamma   90.00
#
_symmetry.space_group_name_H-M   'P 1'
#
loop_
_entity.id
_entity.type
_entity.pdbx_description
1 polymer ?
#
loop_
_entity_poly.entity_id
_entity_poly.type
_entity_poly.pdbx_seq_one_letter_code
_entity_poly.pdbx_strand_id
1 'polypeptide(L)'
;GLILIAYTTIAIMVAWVLLWSFSFVTTFCGMVDCVEILTSSDQENQQQRSLLYYDDDTSRTQDDVEDIDEIPLGLSVLLFLLLVSGWWTRWVIINSLHVIVAGTVGTWWFTPLEASSFCSRAIRDSTHRTFTHAFGSICLGSLVMAVLEAIRSSLRRTERRSSGAGLILACLCQCLLSWIARLFQYFNRWAFIFVGLYGYSFVDAGKNVMTLFKSRGWTAIVNDTLIRRVAYLLNTGMGCLVGLLTGLVFTVLGLNDADSNYFFMGFVYGFILGILISSTLMSVVFSAVETVVVCFAEAPDDFERNHP
;
A
#
# COMPACT_ATOMS: atom_id res chain seq x y z
N GLY A 1 23.41 -13.43 -21.12
CA GLY A 1 22.65 -14.42 -20.33
C GLY A 1 21.89 -13.76 -19.19
N LEU A 2 22.48 -13.67 -18.00
CA LEU A 2 21.83 -13.21 -16.76
C LEU A 2 21.27 -11.77 -16.78
N ILE A 3 21.89 -10.83 -17.48
CA ILE A 3 21.38 -9.44 -17.59
C ILE A 3 20.08 -9.39 -18.40
N LEU A 4 19.99 -10.18 -19.47
CA LEU A 4 18.79 -10.26 -20.30
C LEU A 4 17.63 -10.89 -19.50
N ILE A 5 17.93 -11.91 -18.67
CA ILE A 5 16.96 -12.56 -17.78
C ILE A 5 16.48 -11.57 -16.69
N ALA A 6 17.39 -10.75 -16.13
CA ALA A 6 17.01 -9.73 -15.14
C ALA A 6 16.16 -8.60 -15.75
N TYR A 7 16.51 -8.08 -16.93
CA TYR A 7 15.71 -7.06 -17.60
C TYR A 7 14.36 -7.58 -18.06
N THR A 8 14.30 -8.81 -18.57
CA THR A 8 13.03 -9.43 -18.96
C THR A 8 12.17 -9.73 -17.75
N THR A 9 12.72 -10.20 -16.63
CA THR A 9 11.94 -10.40 -15.38
C THR A 9 11.45 -9.08 -14.79
N ILE A 10 12.27 -8.03 -14.76
CA ILE A 10 11.84 -6.68 -14.33
C ILE A 10 10.78 -6.12 -15.28
N ALA A 11 10.95 -6.24 -16.59
CA ALA A 11 9.97 -5.76 -17.57
C ALA A 11 8.65 -6.55 -17.48
N ILE A 12 8.72 -7.88 -17.31
CA ILE A 12 7.56 -8.73 -17.07
C ILE A 12 6.89 -8.35 -15.76
N MET A 13 7.63 -8.01 -14.71
CA MET A 13 7.07 -7.57 -13.43
C MET A 13 6.46 -6.19 -13.51
N VAL A 14 7.09 -5.22 -14.16
CA VAL A 14 6.51 -3.90 -14.38
C VAL A 14 5.28 -4.01 -15.27
N ALA A 15 5.32 -4.81 -16.34
CA ALA A 15 4.17 -5.07 -17.20
C ALA A 15 3.06 -5.80 -16.44
N TRP A 16 3.38 -6.81 -15.63
CA TRP A 16 2.43 -7.53 -14.78
C TRP A 16 1.82 -6.60 -13.73
N VAL A 17 2.62 -5.75 -13.09
CA VAL A 17 2.16 -4.76 -12.12
C VAL A 17 1.29 -3.70 -12.78
N LEU A 18 1.65 -3.20 -13.96
CA LEU A 18 0.84 -2.24 -14.72
C LEU A 18 -0.45 -2.89 -15.22
N LEU A 19 -0.41 -4.13 -15.70
CA LEU A 19 -1.60 -4.90 -16.09
C LEU A 19 -2.51 -5.16 -14.90
N TRP A 20 -1.97 -5.55 -13.75
CA TRP A 20 -2.75 -5.84 -12.56
C TRP A 20 -3.24 -4.58 -11.85
N SER A 21 -2.49 -3.48 -11.87
CA SER A 21 -2.96 -2.21 -11.34
C SER A 21 -3.97 -1.55 -12.28
N PHE A 22 -3.79 -1.64 -13.59
CA PHE A 22 -4.80 -1.23 -14.57
C PHE A 22 -6.05 -2.09 -14.44
N SER A 23 -5.93 -3.42 -14.35
CA SER A 23 -7.04 -4.35 -14.10
C SER A 23 -7.70 -4.08 -12.76
N PHE A 24 -6.95 -3.81 -11.69
CA PHE A 24 -7.51 -3.48 -10.39
C PHE A 24 -8.24 -2.14 -10.41
N VAL A 25 -7.70 -1.12 -11.09
CA VAL A 25 -8.34 0.19 -11.25
C VAL A 25 -9.58 0.09 -12.13
N THR A 26 -9.55 -0.68 -13.23
CA THR A 26 -10.75 -0.92 -14.07
C THR A 26 -11.79 -1.78 -13.37
N THR A 27 -11.39 -2.81 -12.62
CA THR A 27 -12.31 -3.61 -11.81
C THR A 27 -12.85 -2.80 -10.63
N PHE A 28 -12.06 -1.93 -10.00
CA PHE A 28 -12.51 -1.08 -8.91
C PHE A 28 -13.43 0.05 -9.41
N CYS A 29 -13.11 0.69 -10.54
CA CYS A 29 -13.96 1.69 -11.18
C CYS A 29 -15.26 1.05 -11.69
N GLY A 30 -15.16 -0.03 -12.46
CA GLY A 30 -16.33 -0.76 -12.95
C GLY A 30 -17.16 -1.41 -11.82
N MET A 31 -16.58 -1.65 -10.65
CA MET A 31 -17.30 -2.13 -9.46
C MET A 31 -17.93 -0.99 -8.67
N VAL A 32 -17.34 0.21 -8.63
CA VAL A 32 -18.03 1.41 -8.13
C VAL A 32 -19.23 1.71 -9.02
N ASP A 33 -19.04 1.64 -10.34
CA ASP A 33 -20.10 1.82 -11.33
C ASP A 33 -21.18 0.72 -11.21
N CYS A 34 -20.79 -0.57 -11.11
CA CYS A 34 -21.75 -1.66 -10.91
C CYS A 34 -22.48 -1.58 -9.57
N VAL A 35 -21.81 -1.17 -8.49
CA VAL A 35 -22.46 -0.99 -7.19
C VAL A 35 -23.43 0.18 -7.26
N GLU A 36 -23.06 1.28 -7.91
CA GLU A 36 -23.92 2.44 -8.10
C GLU A 36 -25.15 2.08 -8.95
N ILE A 37 -24.96 1.30 -10.03
CA ILE A 37 -26.03 0.76 -10.89
C ILE A 37 -26.92 -0.23 -10.12
N LEU A 38 -26.35 -1.12 -9.32
CA LEU A 38 -27.13 -2.06 -8.52
C LEU A 38 -27.95 -1.32 -7.46
N THR A 39 -27.35 -0.35 -6.76
CA THR A 39 -28.06 0.47 -5.76
C THR A 39 -29.14 1.36 -6.39
N SER A 40 -28.93 1.86 -7.61
CA SER A 40 -29.97 2.64 -8.31
C SER A 40 -31.10 1.75 -8.82
N SER A 41 -30.78 0.54 -9.32
CA SER A 41 -31.79 -0.45 -9.72
C SER A 41 -32.63 -0.97 -8.55
N ASP A 42 -32.02 -1.06 -7.36
CA ASP A 42 -32.69 -1.47 -6.13
C ASP A 42 -33.63 -0.37 -5.62
N GLN A 43 -33.19 0.89 -5.68
CA GLN A 43 -34.05 2.04 -5.39
C GLN A 43 -35.23 2.16 -6.37
N GLU A 44 -35.01 1.98 -7.67
CA GLU A 44 -36.09 1.98 -8.66
C GLU A 44 -37.08 0.84 -8.40
N ASN A 45 -36.59 -0.39 -8.15
CA ASN A 45 -37.45 -1.53 -7.84
C ASN A 45 -38.23 -1.34 -6.53
N GLN A 46 -37.62 -0.81 -5.47
CA GLN A 46 -38.32 -0.50 -4.22
C GLN A 46 -39.37 0.60 -4.41
N GLN A 47 -39.08 1.63 -5.21
CA GLN A 47 -40.02 2.70 -5.51
C GLN A 47 -41.20 2.20 -6.35
N GLN A 48 -40.96 1.31 -7.33
CA GLN A 48 -42.02 0.66 -8.10
C GLN A 48 -42.85 -0.31 -7.25
N ARG A 49 -42.21 -1.06 -6.35
CA ARG A 49 -42.89 -1.99 -5.42
C ARG A 49 -43.73 -1.22 -4.40
N SER A 50 -43.29 -0.03 -3.97
CA SER A 50 -44.08 0.87 -3.09
C SER A 50 -45.28 1.51 -3.79
N LEU A 51 -45.18 1.81 -5.10
CA LEU A 51 -46.31 2.31 -5.90
C LEU A 51 -47.33 1.21 -6.22
N LEU A 52 -46.88 -0.03 -6.44
CA LEU A 52 -47.76 -1.20 -6.56
C LEU A 52 -48.43 -1.57 -5.24
N TYR A 53 -47.76 -1.38 -4.10
CA TYR A 53 -48.32 -1.61 -2.77
C TYR A 53 -49.34 -0.53 -2.35
N TYR A 54 -49.18 0.71 -2.82
CA TYR A 54 -50.16 1.79 -2.58
C TYR A 54 -51.47 1.61 -3.36
N ASP A 55 -51.46 0.83 -4.44
CA ASP A 55 -52.67 0.54 -5.24
C ASP A 55 -53.45 -0.69 -4.71
N ASP A 56 -52.86 -1.48 -3.80
CA ASP A 56 -53.43 -2.71 -3.24
C ASP A 56 -53.60 -2.62 -1.71
N ASP A 57 -54.30 -1.57 -1.24
CA ASP A 57 -54.74 -1.52 0.15
C ASP A 57 -56.26 -1.34 0.26
N THR A 58 -56.96 -2.43 -0.08
CA THR A 58 -58.16 -2.82 0.65
C THR A 58 -57.92 -4.19 1.30
N SER A 59 -57.47 -4.16 2.56
CA SER A 59 -57.50 -5.25 3.56
C SER A 59 -56.51 -6.42 3.43
N ARG A 60 -55.41 -6.39 4.22
CA ARG A 60 -55.06 -7.48 5.16
C ARG A 60 -53.91 -7.15 6.11
N THR A 61 -53.98 -7.80 7.26
CA THR A 61 -53.11 -7.79 8.44
C THR A 61 -51.64 -8.17 8.19
N GLN A 62 -50.75 -7.44 8.87
CA GLN A 62 -49.59 -7.85 9.66
C GLN A 62 -48.83 -9.16 9.30
N ASP A 63 -47.51 -8.98 9.22
CA ASP A 63 -46.38 -9.92 9.19
C ASP A 63 -45.75 -10.12 7.79
N ASP A 64 -44.41 -10.06 7.77
CA ASP A 64 -43.48 -10.39 6.68
C ASP A 64 -43.14 -9.33 5.61
N VAL A 65 -42.39 -8.28 5.97
CA VAL A 65 -41.46 -7.62 5.03
C VAL A 65 -40.17 -7.25 5.76
N GLU A 66 -39.38 -8.27 6.11
CA GLU A 66 -37.97 -8.10 6.49
C GLU A 66 -37.08 -8.93 5.55
N ASP A 67 -37.29 -8.81 4.25
CA ASP A 67 -36.30 -9.23 3.26
C ASP A 67 -35.43 -8.01 2.95
N ILE A 68 -34.44 -7.76 3.81
CA ILE A 68 -33.27 -6.96 3.44
C ILE A 68 -32.64 -7.73 2.27
N ASP A 69 -32.62 -7.15 1.06
CA ASP A 69 -32.04 -7.74 -0.14
C ASP A 69 -30.67 -8.36 0.15
N GLU A 70 -30.66 -9.68 0.40
CA GLU A 70 -29.45 -10.44 0.71
C GLU A 70 -28.69 -10.58 -0.60
N ILE A 71 -27.62 -9.80 -0.75
CA ILE A 71 -26.58 -10.04 -1.75
C ILE A 71 -26.25 -11.54 -1.67
N PRO A 72 -26.41 -12.32 -2.76
CA PRO A 72 -26.26 -13.76 -2.69
C PRO A 72 -24.91 -14.11 -2.07
N LEU A 73 -24.91 -14.99 -1.06
CA LEU A 73 -23.73 -15.32 -0.25
C LEU A 73 -22.48 -15.57 -1.12
N GLY A 74 -22.67 -16.20 -2.29
CA GLY A 74 -21.61 -16.43 -3.28
C GLY A 74 -20.98 -15.14 -3.84
N LEU A 75 -21.76 -14.11 -4.13
CA LEU A 75 -21.26 -12.82 -4.60
C LEU A 75 -20.50 -12.09 -3.48
N SER A 76 -20.99 -12.14 -2.24
CA SER A 76 -20.31 -11.55 -1.08
C SER A 76 -18.94 -12.20 -0.81
N VAL A 77 -18.85 -13.54 -0.91
CA VAL A 77 -17.59 -14.28 -0.78
C VAL A 77 -16.63 -13.96 -1.94
N LEU A 78 -17.14 -13.91 -3.18
CA LEU A 78 -16.33 -13.54 -4.35
C LEU A 78 -15.73 -12.13 -4.21
N LEU A 79 -16.54 -11.16 -3.78
CA LEU A 79 -16.09 -9.78 -3.54
C LEU A 79 -15.03 -9.73 -2.42
N PHE A 80 -15.19 -10.51 -1.36
CA PHE A 80 -14.19 -10.62 -0.30
C PHE A 80 -12.86 -11.20 -0.82
N LEU A 81 -12.90 -12.29 -1.60
CA LEU A 81 -11.70 -12.91 -2.18
C LEU A 81 -10.99 -11.96 -3.17
N LEU A 82 -11.76 -11.20 -3.97
CA LEU A 82 -11.20 -10.17 -4.85
C LEU A 82 -10.49 -9.06 -4.08
N LEU A 83 -11.04 -8.63 -2.95
CA LEU A 83 -10.38 -7.63 -2.09
C LEU A 83 -9.09 -8.19 -1.50
N VAL A 84 -9.12 -9.42 -0.98
CA VAL A 84 -7.91 -10.08 -0.48
C VAL A 84 -6.85 -10.14 -1.58
N SER A 85 -7.22 -10.54 -2.81
CA SER A 85 -6.30 -10.59 -3.94
C SER A 85 -5.71 -9.21 -4.28
N GLY A 86 -6.53 -8.16 -4.29
CA GLY A 86 -6.07 -6.80 -4.58
C GLY A 86 -5.10 -6.25 -3.53
N TRP A 87 -5.44 -6.42 -2.25
CA TRP A 87 -4.54 -6.06 -1.15
C TRP A 87 -3.26 -6.88 -1.17
N TRP A 88 -3.35 -8.18 -1.46
CA TRP A 88 -2.20 -9.08 -1.52
C TRP A 88 -1.19 -8.65 -2.57
N THR A 89 -1.64 -8.39 -3.81
CA THR A 89 -0.75 -7.93 -4.87
C THR A 89 -0.05 -6.62 -4.50
N ARG A 90 -0.79 -5.66 -3.93
CA ARG A 90 -0.21 -4.39 -3.46
C ARG A 90 0.89 -4.61 -2.43
N TRP A 91 0.67 -5.48 -1.45
CA TRP A 91 1.67 -5.78 -0.41
C TRP A 91 2.88 -6.52 -0.96
N VAL A 92 2.68 -7.49 -1.84
CA VAL A 92 3.79 -8.23 -2.48
C VAL A 92 4.72 -7.26 -3.21
N ILE A 93 4.17 -6.29 -3.94
CA ILE A 93 4.97 -5.29 -4.66
C ILE A 93 5.80 -4.44 -3.70
N ILE A 94 5.14 -3.83 -2.69
CA ILE A 94 5.80 -2.94 -1.73
C ILE A 94 6.89 -3.70 -0.95
N ASN A 95 6.58 -4.89 -0.48
CA ASN A 95 7.50 -5.71 0.29
C ASN A 95 8.66 -6.22 -0.58
N SER A 96 8.41 -6.59 -1.84
CA SER A 96 9.48 -7.00 -2.78
C SER A 96 10.45 -5.85 -3.03
N LEU A 97 9.95 -4.64 -3.28
CA LEU A 97 10.81 -3.46 -3.45
C LEU A 97 11.62 -3.17 -2.19
N HIS A 98 11.00 -3.29 -1.00
CA HIS A 98 11.69 -3.10 0.26
C HIS A 98 12.83 -4.11 0.48
N VAL A 99 12.60 -5.39 0.17
CA VAL A 99 13.62 -6.45 0.24
C VAL A 99 14.76 -6.20 -0.76
N ILE A 100 14.45 -5.74 -1.97
CA ILE A 100 15.48 -5.39 -2.97
C ILE A 100 16.34 -4.25 -2.46
N VAL A 101 15.74 -3.17 -1.96
CA VAL A 101 16.48 -2.04 -1.38
C VAL A 101 17.34 -2.50 -0.21
N ALA A 102 16.80 -3.30 0.70
CA ALA A 102 17.54 -3.84 1.82
C ALA A 102 18.75 -4.69 1.37
N GLY A 103 18.56 -5.57 0.38
CA GLY A 103 19.65 -6.34 -0.21
C GLY A 103 20.73 -5.46 -0.82
N THR A 104 20.34 -4.43 -1.59
CA THR A 104 21.31 -3.53 -2.25
C THR A 104 22.13 -2.70 -1.27
N VAL A 105 21.48 -2.18 -0.23
CA VAL A 105 22.15 -1.46 0.85
C VAL A 105 23.03 -2.40 1.66
N GLY A 106 22.60 -3.65 1.87
CA GLY A 106 23.43 -4.70 2.45
C GLY A 106 24.71 -4.96 1.65
N THR A 107 24.61 -5.11 0.33
CA THR A 107 25.80 -5.29 -0.53
C THR A 107 26.72 -4.07 -0.45
N TRP A 108 26.17 -2.85 -0.42
CA TRP A 108 26.98 -1.63 -0.23
C TRP A 108 27.67 -1.59 1.14
N TRP A 109 27.01 -2.06 2.19
CA TRP A 109 27.53 -2.09 3.55
C TRP A 109 28.67 -3.11 3.71
N PHE A 110 28.43 -4.36 3.28
CA PHE A 110 29.35 -5.48 3.50
C PHE A 110 30.41 -5.63 2.40
N THR A 111 30.14 -5.19 1.17
CA THR A 111 31.02 -5.39 0.01
C THR A 111 31.00 -4.19 -0.94
N PRO A 112 31.49 -3.00 -0.53
CA PRO A 112 31.29 -1.73 -1.24
C PRO A 112 31.84 -1.71 -2.68
N LEU A 113 32.88 -2.50 -2.98
CA LEU A 113 33.45 -2.64 -4.32
C LEU A 113 32.41 -3.14 -5.35
N GLU A 114 31.44 -3.97 -4.93
CA GLU A 114 30.40 -4.52 -5.79
C GLU A 114 29.20 -3.57 -5.98
N ALA A 115 29.14 -2.46 -5.23
CA ALA A 115 28.06 -1.48 -5.23
C ALA A 115 28.41 -0.15 -5.94
N SER A 116 29.62 -0.02 -6.49
CA SER A 116 30.21 1.24 -6.98
C SER A 116 29.58 1.87 -8.24
N SER A 117 28.57 1.25 -8.85
CA SER A 117 27.98 1.71 -10.13
C SER A 117 26.44 1.82 -10.06
N PHE A 118 25.87 2.75 -10.83
CA PHE A 118 24.42 3.00 -10.91
C PHE A 118 23.61 1.76 -11.36
N CYS A 119 24.22 0.88 -12.16
CA CYS A 119 23.69 -0.45 -12.53
C CYS A 119 24.58 -1.56 -11.96
N SER A 120 24.96 -1.45 -10.68
CA SER A 120 25.90 -2.38 -10.06
C SER A 120 25.34 -3.80 -9.96
N ARG A 121 26.27 -4.74 -9.81
CA ARG A 121 25.94 -6.16 -9.60
C ARG A 121 25.03 -6.34 -8.39
N ALA A 122 25.13 -5.45 -7.39
CA ALA A 122 24.31 -5.44 -6.18
C ALA A 122 22.79 -5.37 -6.45
N ILE A 123 22.34 -4.45 -7.32
CA ILE A 123 20.89 -4.30 -7.64
C ILE A 123 20.38 -5.56 -8.33
N ARG A 124 21.14 -6.06 -9.31
CA ARG A 124 20.76 -7.25 -10.05
C ARG A 124 20.71 -8.49 -9.16
N ASP A 125 21.73 -8.68 -8.32
CA ASP A 125 21.84 -9.85 -7.46
C ASP A 125 20.77 -9.84 -6.36
N SER A 126 20.54 -8.68 -5.74
CA SER A 126 19.48 -8.49 -4.76
C SER A 126 18.09 -8.75 -5.36
N THR A 127 17.84 -8.26 -6.58
CA THR A 127 16.59 -8.52 -7.30
C THR A 127 16.42 -10.01 -7.58
N HIS A 128 17.45 -10.66 -8.11
CA HIS A 128 17.40 -12.09 -8.40
C HIS A 128 17.14 -12.93 -7.13
N ARG A 129 17.88 -12.66 -6.05
CA ARG A 129 17.71 -13.33 -4.75
C ARG A 129 16.31 -13.11 -4.17
N THR A 130 15.75 -11.91 -4.34
CA THR A 130 14.40 -11.56 -3.88
C THR A 130 13.35 -12.48 -4.49
N PHE A 131 13.41 -12.69 -5.82
CA PHE A 131 12.40 -13.47 -6.54
C PHE A 131 12.65 -14.98 -6.55
N THR A 132 13.85 -15.43 -6.21
CA THR A 132 14.19 -16.86 -6.18
C THR A 132 14.11 -17.45 -4.78
N HIS A 133 14.75 -16.82 -3.80
CA HIS A 133 14.88 -17.36 -2.45
C HIS A 133 13.93 -16.70 -1.45
N ALA A 134 13.75 -15.38 -1.52
CA ALA A 134 12.93 -14.65 -0.55
C ALA A 134 11.44 -14.59 -0.92
N PHE A 135 11.07 -14.95 -2.15
CA PHE A 135 9.71 -14.73 -2.67
C PHE A 135 8.64 -15.44 -1.84
N GLY A 136 8.89 -16.66 -1.38
CA GLY A 136 7.97 -17.39 -0.50
C GLY A 136 7.70 -16.65 0.82
N SER A 137 8.76 -16.15 1.47
CA SER A 137 8.68 -15.33 2.69
C SER A 137 7.91 -14.03 2.45
N ILE A 138 8.13 -13.38 1.31
CA ILE A 138 7.44 -12.14 0.90
C ILE A 138 5.95 -12.39 0.71
N CYS A 139 5.59 -13.44 -0.03
CA CYS A 139 4.21 -13.82 -0.27
C CYS A 139 3.46 -14.17 1.02
N LEU A 140 4.11 -14.91 1.93
CA LEU A 140 3.53 -15.28 3.23
C LEU A 140 3.26 -14.05 4.10
N GLY A 141 4.26 -13.18 4.28
CA GLY A 141 4.09 -11.96 5.09
C GLY A 141 3.08 -10.98 4.46
N SER A 142 3.02 -10.91 3.13
CA SER A 142 2.05 -10.08 2.40
C SER A 142 0.62 -10.61 2.47
N LEU A 143 0.44 -11.93 2.54
CA LEU A 143 -0.89 -12.55 2.66
C LEU A 143 -1.54 -12.21 4.00
N VAL A 144 -0.78 -12.25 5.09
CA VAL A 144 -1.32 -11.92 6.41
C VAL A 144 -1.74 -10.45 6.49
N MET A 145 -0.98 -9.53 5.88
CA MET A 145 -1.44 -8.14 5.71
C MET A 145 -2.75 -8.08 4.95
N ALA A 146 -2.76 -8.66 3.74
CA ALA A 146 -3.90 -8.57 2.84
C ALA A 146 -5.21 -9.03 3.49
N VAL A 147 -5.16 -10.10 4.29
CA VAL A 147 -6.31 -10.58 5.06
C VAL A 147 -6.74 -9.55 6.11
N LEU A 148 -5.81 -8.97 6.86
CA LEU A 148 -6.12 -7.91 7.84
C LEU A 148 -6.73 -6.67 7.16
N GLU A 149 -6.18 -6.17 6.05
CA GLU A 149 -6.80 -5.05 5.33
C GLU A 149 -8.15 -5.40 4.70
N ALA A 150 -8.31 -6.60 4.16
CA ALA A 150 -9.57 -7.05 3.59
C ALA A 150 -10.68 -7.11 4.66
N ILE A 151 -10.38 -7.67 5.84
CA ILE A 151 -11.32 -7.69 6.98
C ILE A 151 -11.68 -6.26 7.38
N ARG A 152 -10.69 -5.37 7.49
CA ARG A 152 -10.92 -3.95 7.82
C ARG A 152 -11.78 -3.23 6.79
N SER A 153 -11.55 -3.51 5.51
CA SER A 153 -12.35 -2.93 4.42
C SER A 153 -13.80 -3.41 4.46
N SER A 154 -14.01 -4.66 4.88
CA SER A 154 -15.34 -5.26 5.01
C SER A 154 -16.09 -4.69 6.21
N LEU A 155 -15.42 -4.55 7.36
CA LEU A 155 -16.02 -3.93 8.55
C LEU A 155 -16.44 -2.48 8.33
N ARG A 156 -15.67 -1.70 7.56
CA ARG A 156 -16.07 -0.34 7.17
C ARG A 156 -17.37 -0.31 6.35
N ARG A 157 -17.66 -1.37 5.59
CA ARG A 157 -18.94 -1.47 4.86
C ARG A 157 -20.08 -1.80 5.82
N THR A 158 -19.85 -2.68 6.78
CA THR A 158 -20.83 -3.04 7.81
C THR A 158 -21.14 -1.85 8.74
N GLU A 159 -20.13 -1.06 9.11
CA GLU A 159 -20.29 0.16 9.93
C GLU A 159 -21.31 1.13 9.30
N ARG A 160 -21.26 1.30 7.97
CA ARG A 160 -22.21 2.14 7.22
C ARG A 160 -23.64 1.62 7.22
N ARG A 161 -23.84 0.32 7.46
CA ARG A 161 -25.14 -0.37 7.43
C ARG A 161 -25.70 -0.63 8.84
N SER A 162 -24.88 -0.51 9.89
CA SER A 162 -25.26 -0.78 11.27
C SER A 162 -25.79 0.45 12.00
N SER A 163 -26.82 0.28 12.85
CA SER A 163 -27.32 1.31 13.76
C SER A 163 -27.28 0.83 15.23
N GLY A 164 -27.32 1.77 16.17
CA GLY A 164 -27.36 1.47 17.61
C GLY A 164 -26.12 0.74 18.14
N ALA A 165 -26.32 -0.35 18.89
CA ALA A 165 -25.24 -1.11 19.53
C ALA A 165 -24.27 -1.76 18.53
N GLY A 166 -24.75 -2.11 17.32
CA GLY A 166 -23.92 -2.67 16.25
C GLY A 166 -22.84 -1.71 15.75
N LEU A 167 -23.12 -0.40 15.75
CA LEU A 167 -22.16 0.63 15.35
C LEU A 167 -21.00 0.73 16.35
N ILE A 168 -21.30 0.67 17.65
CA ILE A 168 -20.29 0.74 18.72
C ILE A 168 -19.37 -0.47 18.65
N LEU A 169 -19.93 -1.67 18.45
CA LEU A 169 -19.15 -2.90 18.30
C LEU A 169 -18.29 -2.88 17.02
N ALA A 170 -18.84 -2.42 15.90
CA ALA A 170 -18.09 -2.27 14.65
C ALA A 170 -16.92 -1.29 14.81
N CYS A 171 -17.12 -0.16 15.50
CA CYS A 171 -16.07 0.81 15.79
C CYS A 171 -14.97 0.24 16.69
N LEU A 172 -15.32 -0.51 17.74
CA LEU A 172 -14.34 -1.18 18.62
C LEU A 172 -13.51 -2.21 17.84
N CYS A 173 -14.16 -3.06 17.03
CA CYS A 173 -13.48 -4.04 16.18
C CYS A 173 -12.57 -3.34 15.16
N GLN A 174 -13.03 -2.25 14.54
CA GLN A 174 -12.24 -1.46 13.61
C GLN A 174 -11.02 -0.83 14.27
N CYS A 175 -11.16 -0.30 15.50
CA CYS A 175 -10.05 0.24 16.28
C CYS A 175 -9.02 -0.85 16.61
N LEU A 176 -9.47 -2.00 17.14
CA LEU A 176 -8.59 -3.12 17.50
C LEU A 176 -7.83 -3.65 16.27
N LEU A 177 -8.54 -3.92 15.18
CA LEU A 177 -7.92 -4.34 13.92
C LEU A 177 -7.00 -3.27 13.33
N SER A 178 -7.26 -1.98 13.61
CA SER A 178 -6.36 -0.89 13.14
C SER A 178 -5.03 -0.99 13.83
N TRP A 179 -5.09 -1.24 15.13
CA TRP A 179 -3.91 -1.37 15.94
C TRP A 179 -3.11 -2.64 15.59
N ILE A 180 -3.79 -3.78 15.45
CA ILE A 180 -3.16 -5.05 15.04
C ILE A 180 -2.55 -4.93 13.64
N ALA A 181 -3.26 -4.39 12.65
CA ALA A 181 -2.73 -4.23 11.30
C ALA A 181 -1.50 -3.32 11.28
N ARG A 182 -1.52 -2.20 12.00
CA ARG A 182 -0.35 -1.30 12.11
C ARG A 182 0.84 -1.97 12.79
N LEU A 183 0.59 -2.74 13.86
CA LEU A 183 1.64 -3.46 14.58
C LEU A 183 2.28 -4.53 13.69
N PHE A 184 1.45 -5.30 13.00
CA PHE A 184 1.93 -6.32 12.08
C PHE A 184 2.69 -5.67 10.92
N GLN A 185 2.16 -4.58 10.34
CA GLN A 185 2.83 -3.81 9.27
C GLN A 185 4.22 -3.34 9.69
N TYR A 186 4.31 -2.84 10.91
CA TYR A 186 5.57 -2.44 11.49
C TYR A 186 6.53 -3.63 11.57
N PHE A 187 6.11 -4.72 12.21
CA PHE A 187 6.94 -5.90 12.39
C PHE A 187 7.43 -6.50 11.06
N ASN A 188 6.54 -6.65 10.08
CA ASN A 188 6.88 -7.19 8.77
C ASN A 188 7.91 -6.34 8.04
N ARG A 189 7.83 -5.02 8.16
CA ARG A 189 8.80 -4.11 7.56
C ARG A 189 10.22 -4.43 8.03
N TRP A 190 10.43 -4.51 9.35
CA TRP A 190 11.73 -4.88 9.91
C TRP A 190 12.14 -6.32 9.57
N ALA A 191 11.19 -7.26 9.57
CA ALA A 191 11.48 -8.64 9.20
C ALA A 191 11.97 -8.74 7.74
N PHE A 192 11.37 -8.00 6.82
CA PHE A 192 11.79 -7.99 5.42
C PHE A 192 13.18 -7.40 5.19
N ILE A 193 13.66 -6.50 6.07
CA ILE A 193 15.05 -6.05 6.04
C ILE A 193 16.00 -7.24 6.29
N PHE A 194 15.74 -8.06 7.30
CA PHE A 194 16.53 -9.27 7.58
C PHE A 194 16.45 -10.32 6.47
N VAL A 195 15.28 -10.45 5.83
CA VAL A 195 15.12 -11.30 4.64
C VAL A 195 15.99 -10.78 3.48
N GLY A 196 16.04 -9.47 3.25
CA GLY A 196 16.86 -8.87 2.19
C GLY A 196 18.36 -8.94 2.44
N LEU A 197 18.78 -8.63 3.67
CA LEU A 197 20.20 -8.66 4.07
C LEU A 197 20.74 -10.09 4.09
N TYR A 198 20.13 -10.96 4.88
CA TYR A 198 20.70 -12.26 5.23
C TYR A 198 20.03 -13.43 4.53
N GLY A 199 18.86 -13.24 3.91
CA GLY A 199 18.12 -14.31 3.24
C GLY A 199 17.45 -15.29 4.21
N TYR A 200 17.13 -14.84 5.42
CA TYR A 200 16.42 -15.67 6.40
C TYR A 200 14.98 -15.98 5.97
N SER A 201 14.42 -17.05 6.52
CA SER A 201 12.98 -17.31 6.43
C SER A 201 12.19 -16.20 7.14
N PHE A 202 10.95 -15.94 6.75
CA PHE A 202 10.12 -14.89 7.39
C PHE A 202 10.02 -15.05 8.91
N VAL A 203 9.88 -16.29 9.40
CA VAL A 203 9.74 -16.59 10.82
C VAL A 203 11.06 -16.35 11.57
N ASP A 204 12.19 -16.78 10.99
CA ASP A 204 13.50 -16.60 11.62
C ASP A 204 13.95 -15.14 11.59
N ALA A 205 13.66 -14.43 10.49
CA ALA A 205 13.82 -12.98 10.41
C ALA A 205 13.02 -12.27 11.52
N GLY A 206 11.78 -12.68 11.76
CA GLY A 206 10.97 -12.14 12.84
C GLY A 206 11.56 -12.38 14.24
N LYS A 207 12.17 -13.55 14.50
CA LYS A 207 12.87 -13.81 15.77
C LYS A 207 14.07 -12.90 15.94
N ASN A 208 14.86 -12.69 14.88
CA ASN A 208 16.02 -11.80 14.91
C ASN A 208 15.61 -10.34 15.15
N VAL A 209 14.54 -9.88 14.51
CA VAL A 209 13.94 -8.55 14.78
C VAL A 209 13.54 -8.40 16.25
N MET A 210 12.90 -9.43 16.82
CA MET A 210 12.51 -9.41 18.23
C MET A 210 13.72 -9.35 19.17
N THR A 211 14.79 -10.07 18.84
CA THR A 211 16.07 -10.01 19.59
C THR A 211 16.71 -8.63 19.45
N LEU A 212 16.70 -8.04 18.26
CA LEU A 212 17.24 -6.70 17.99
C LEU A 212 16.53 -5.63 18.81
N PHE A 213 15.19 -5.67 18.87
CA PHE A 213 14.41 -4.72 19.68
C PHE A 213 14.66 -4.89 21.17
N LYS A 214 14.89 -6.13 21.65
CA LYS A 214 15.24 -6.38 23.06
C LYS A 214 16.64 -5.88 23.42
N SER A 215 17.61 -5.98 22.51
CA SER A 215 19.01 -5.65 22.78
C SER A 215 19.33 -4.17 22.58
N ARG A 216 18.74 -3.50 21.59
CA ARG A 216 19.07 -2.11 21.22
C ARG A 216 17.99 -1.08 21.60
N GLY A 217 16.83 -1.54 22.08
CA GLY A 217 15.76 -0.70 22.62
C GLY A 217 14.92 0.03 21.56
N TRP A 218 14.04 0.93 22.03
CA TRP A 218 13.07 1.68 21.22
C TRP A 218 13.68 2.83 20.39
N THR A 219 15.01 2.93 20.32
CA THR A 219 15.73 3.99 19.56
C THR A 219 15.41 3.91 18.07
N ALA A 220 15.32 2.69 17.51
CA ALA A 220 14.90 2.44 16.14
C ALA A 220 13.49 3.02 15.86
N ILE A 221 12.59 2.95 16.85
CA ILE A 221 11.22 3.45 16.74
C ILE A 221 11.18 4.97 16.75
N VAL A 222 11.98 5.60 17.62
CA VAL A 222 12.08 7.07 17.66
C VAL A 222 12.64 7.61 16.34
N ASN A 223 13.74 7.02 15.84
CA ASN A 223 14.35 7.46 14.59
C ASN A 223 13.37 7.34 13.41
N ASP A 224 12.69 6.22 13.29
CA ASP A 224 11.72 5.97 12.24
C ASP A 224 10.54 6.98 12.27
N THR A 225 10.04 7.36 13.45
CA THR A 225 9.01 8.42 13.53
C THR A 225 9.52 9.79 13.11
N LEU A 226 10.77 10.12 13.40
CA LEU A 226 11.38 11.40 13.02
C LEU A 226 11.58 11.47 11.50
N ILE A 227 12.19 10.44 10.90
CA ILE A 227 12.45 10.41 9.46
C ILE A 227 11.13 10.51 8.68
N ARG A 228 10.07 9.81 9.14
CA ARG A 228 8.73 9.90 8.51
C ARG A 228 8.16 11.32 8.49
N ARG A 229 8.31 12.06 9.58
CA ARG A 229 7.86 13.46 9.65
C ARG A 229 8.68 14.36 8.74
N VAL A 230 10.00 14.18 8.72
CA VAL A 230 10.89 14.97 7.87
C VAL A 230 10.56 14.76 6.39
N ALA A 231 10.36 13.52 5.95
CA ALA A 231 9.98 13.28 4.57
C ALA A 231 8.61 13.82 4.18
N TYR A 232 7.65 13.82 5.10
CA TYR A 232 6.35 14.42 4.85
C TYR A 232 6.52 15.91 4.52
N LEU A 233 7.32 16.63 5.33
CA LEU A 233 7.66 18.03 5.06
C LEU A 233 8.38 18.21 3.72
N LEU A 234 9.32 17.33 3.38
CA LEU A 234 10.04 17.37 2.10
C LEU A 234 9.12 17.13 0.91
N ASN A 235 8.23 16.13 0.98
CA ASN A 235 7.28 15.82 -0.09
C ASN A 235 6.27 16.95 -0.29
N THR A 236 5.74 17.52 0.80
CA THR A 236 4.87 18.70 0.71
C THR A 236 5.60 19.90 0.14
N GLY A 237 6.86 20.13 0.54
CA GLY A 237 7.71 21.19 -0.01
C GLY A 237 7.95 21.03 -1.51
N MET A 238 8.31 19.83 -1.97
CA MET A 238 8.49 19.51 -3.39
C MET A 238 7.19 19.64 -4.18
N GLY A 239 6.06 19.19 -3.60
CA GLY A 239 4.73 19.40 -4.16
C GLY A 239 4.44 20.89 -4.39
N CYS A 240 4.66 21.73 -3.37
CA CYS A 240 4.47 23.17 -3.48
C CYS A 240 5.36 23.79 -4.56
N LEU A 241 6.63 23.40 -4.65
CA LEU A 241 7.56 23.91 -5.67
C LEU A 241 7.09 23.57 -7.09
N VAL A 242 6.77 22.30 -7.36
CA VAL A 242 6.27 21.87 -8.67
C VAL A 242 4.90 22.46 -8.98
N GLY A 243 4.03 22.59 -7.99
CA GLY A 243 2.74 23.27 -8.10
C GLY A 243 2.90 24.73 -8.51
N LEU A 244 3.78 25.49 -7.85
CA LEU A 244 4.02 26.90 -8.19
C LEU A 244 4.59 27.06 -9.61
N LEU A 245 5.56 26.22 -9.99
CA LEU A 245 6.14 26.25 -11.34
C LEU A 245 5.09 25.92 -12.41
N THR A 246 4.26 24.90 -12.16
CA THR A 246 3.21 24.48 -13.09
C THR A 246 2.10 25.53 -13.18
N GLY A 247 1.71 26.13 -12.05
CA GLY A 247 0.76 27.25 -12.00
C GLY A 247 1.26 28.45 -12.82
N LEU A 248 2.53 28.82 -12.68
CA LEU A 248 3.14 29.90 -13.47
C LEU A 248 3.17 29.56 -14.97
N VAL A 249 3.55 28.34 -15.34
CA VAL A 249 3.55 27.89 -16.75
C VAL A 249 2.14 27.94 -17.34
N PHE A 250 1.12 27.49 -16.60
CA PHE A 250 -0.28 27.57 -17.05
C PHE A 250 -0.76 29.02 -17.23
N THR A 251 -0.32 29.96 -16.38
CA THR A 251 -0.66 31.38 -16.57
C THR A 251 0.01 32.01 -17.80
N VAL A 252 1.22 31.55 -18.16
CA VAL A 252 1.95 32.08 -19.33
C VAL A 252 1.44 31.45 -20.64
N LEU A 253 1.05 30.17 -20.62
CA LEU A 253 0.49 29.46 -21.78
C LEU A 253 -0.99 29.78 -22.02
N GLY A 254 -1.74 30.16 -20.97
CA GLY A 254 -3.13 30.63 -21.04
C GLY A 254 -3.26 32.10 -21.46
N LEU A 255 -2.61 32.46 -22.57
CA LEU A 255 -2.46 33.79 -23.14
C LEU A 255 -3.68 34.73 -22.92
N ASN A 256 -3.54 35.66 -21.97
CA ASN A 256 -4.25 36.95 -21.82
C ASN A 256 -5.67 37.07 -21.24
N ASP A 257 -6.37 36.00 -20.85
CA ASP A 257 -7.57 36.17 -20.01
C ASP A 257 -7.21 35.95 -18.54
N ALA A 258 -7.21 37.04 -17.78
CA ALA A 258 -6.77 37.14 -16.38
C ALA A 258 -7.71 36.45 -15.38
N ASP A 259 -8.19 35.25 -15.70
CA ASP A 259 -8.96 34.44 -14.76
C ASP A 259 -8.00 33.72 -13.80
N SER A 260 -8.07 34.12 -12.53
CA SER A 260 -7.31 33.52 -11.42
C SER A 260 -7.47 31.99 -11.28
N ASN A 261 -8.48 31.42 -11.95
CA ASN A 261 -8.81 30.00 -11.94
C ASN A 261 -7.74 29.13 -12.62
N TYR A 262 -7.05 29.61 -13.65
CA TYR A 262 -6.04 28.82 -14.37
C TYR A 262 -4.77 28.60 -13.56
N PHE A 263 -4.34 29.61 -12.80
CA PHE A 263 -3.21 29.46 -11.87
C PHE A 263 -3.52 28.40 -10.81
N PHE A 264 -4.70 28.49 -10.21
CA PHE A 264 -5.11 27.55 -9.16
C PHE A 264 -5.22 26.12 -9.67
N MET A 265 -5.80 25.90 -10.85
CA MET A 265 -5.86 24.57 -11.46
C MET A 265 -4.48 24.00 -11.80
N GLY A 266 -3.59 24.81 -12.40
CA GLY A 266 -2.21 24.42 -12.68
C GLY A 266 -1.42 24.11 -11.41
N PHE A 267 -1.64 24.89 -10.34
CA PHE A 267 -1.05 24.66 -9.03
C PHE A 267 -1.50 23.33 -8.43
N VAL A 268 -2.81 23.05 -8.39
CA VAL A 268 -3.34 21.79 -7.84
C VAL A 268 -2.82 20.58 -8.63
N TYR A 269 -2.82 20.66 -9.96
CA TYR A 269 -2.30 19.59 -10.81
C TYR A 269 -0.80 19.32 -10.58
N GLY A 270 0.03 20.38 -10.60
CA GLY A 270 1.46 20.27 -10.34
C GLY A 270 1.77 19.82 -8.91
N PHE A 271 0.97 20.24 -7.92
CA PHE A 271 1.12 19.85 -6.53
C PHE A 271 0.87 18.34 -6.34
N ILE A 272 -0.20 17.81 -6.94
CA ILE A 272 -0.52 16.38 -6.88
C ILE A 272 0.58 15.57 -7.55
N LEU A 273 0.98 15.93 -8.78
CA LEU A 273 2.06 15.22 -9.49
C LEU A 273 3.40 15.29 -8.74
N GLY A 274 3.75 16.46 -8.20
CA GLY A 274 4.97 16.66 -7.43
C GLY A 274 5.01 15.78 -6.18
N ILE A 275 3.90 15.69 -5.44
CA ILE A 275 3.79 14.79 -4.27
C ILE A 275 3.87 13.32 -4.69
N LEU A 276 3.22 12.91 -5.77
CA LEU A 276 3.24 11.52 -6.23
C LEU A 276 4.66 11.06 -6.60
N ILE A 277 5.39 11.88 -7.35
CA ILE A 277 6.76 11.55 -7.77
C ILE A 277 7.71 11.58 -6.56
N SER A 278 7.67 12.64 -5.75
CA SER A 278 8.54 12.77 -4.58
C SER A 278 8.29 11.68 -3.53
N SER A 279 7.03 11.34 -3.26
CA SER A 279 6.69 10.28 -2.30
C SER A 279 7.20 8.90 -2.73
N THR A 280 7.19 8.61 -4.04
CA THR A 280 7.75 7.36 -4.58
C THR A 280 9.26 7.30 -4.35
N LEU A 281 10.00 8.36 -4.70
CA LEU A 281 11.44 8.44 -4.48
C LEU A 281 11.80 8.32 -2.98
N MET A 282 11.06 9.05 -2.14
CA MET A 282 11.30 9.09 -0.71
C MET A 282 11.04 7.74 -0.04
N SER A 283 10.10 6.94 -0.56
CA SER A 283 9.84 5.56 -0.07
C SER A 283 11.06 4.63 -0.19
N VAL A 284 11.88 4.83 -1.23
CA VAL A 284 13.13 4.09 -1.43
C VAL A 284 14.17 4.54 -0.41
N VAL A 285 14.32 5.86 -0.24
CA VAL A 285 15.24 6.44 0.76
C VAL A 285 14.90 5.95 2.16
N PHE A 286 13.61 5.90 2.51
CA PHE A 286 13.15 5.35 3.78
C PHE A 286 13.59 3.91 4.01
N SER A 287 13.36 3.07 3.00
CA SER A 287 13.74 1.66 3.06
C SER A 287 15.26 1.50 3.23
N ALA A 288 16.03 2.37 2.57
CA ALA A 288 17.48 2.38 2.70
C ALA A 288 17.94 2.81 4.10
N VAL A 289 17.38 3.88 4.66
CA VAL A 289 17.74 4.38 6.00
C VAL A 289 17.41 3.34 7.07
N GLU A 290 16.25 2.70 7.01
CA GLU A 290 15.90 1.63 7.95
C GLU A 290 16.87 0.46 7.85
N THR A 291 17.27 0.09 6.64
CA THR A 291 18.28 -0.95 6.43
C THR A 291 19.62 -0.57 7.04
N VAL A 292 20.09 0.67 6.83
CA VAL A 292 21.33 1.17 7.44
C VAL A 292 21.26 1.13 8.96
N VAL A 293 20.12 1.52 9.55
CA VAL A 293 19.91 1.44 11.00
C VAL A 293 20.02 -0.01 11.49
N VAL A 294 19.46 -0.98 10.77
CA VAL A 294 19.61 -2.40 11.11
C VAL A 294 21.06 -2.85 10.98
N CYS A 295 21.75 -2.52 9.89
CA CYS A 295 23.14 -2.90 9.68
C CYS A 295 24.05 -2.34 10.79
N PHE A 296 23.85 -1.07 11.16
CA PHE A 296 24.60 -0.44 12.24
C PHE A 296 24.28 -1.04 13.62
N ALA A 297 23.04 -1.46 13.84
CA ALA A 297 22.62 -2.08 15.08
C ALA A 297 23.21 -3.50 15.26
N GLU A 298 23.38 -4.24 14.16
CA GLU A 298 23.91 -5.62 14.16
C GLU A 298 25.43 -5.67 14.20
N ALA A 299 26.11 -4.90 13.32
CA ALA A 299 27.56 -4.96 13.16
C ALA A 299 28.15 -3.57 12.82
N PRO A 300 28.35 -2.69 13.82
CA PRO A 300 28.96 -1.37 13.60
C PRO A 300 30.44 -1.48 13.17
N ASP A 301 31.16 -2.49 13.65
CA ASP A 301 32.59 -2.68 13.36
C ASP A 301 32.88 -3.00 11.88
N ASP A 302 31.91 -3.61 11.18
CA ASP A 302 32.04 -3.91 9.75
C ASP A 302 32.01 -2.65 8.89
N PHE A 303 31.35 -1.58 9.38
CA PHE A 303 31.36 -0.29 8.71
C PHE A 303 32.75 0.35 8.73
N GLU A 304 33.40 0.37 9.90
CA GLU A 304 34.74 0.96 10.07
C GLU A 304 35.81 0.24 9.24
N ARG A 305 35.63 -1.06 8.98
CA ARG A 305 36.55 -1.85 8.16
C ARG A 305 36.37 -1.63 6.66
N ASN A 306 35.12 -1.48 6.21
CA ASN A 306 34.79 -1.41 4.80
C ASN A 306 34.74 0.02 4.26
N HIS A 307 34.57 1.02 5.13
CA HIS A 307 34.50 2.45 4.80
C HIS A 307 35.47 3.26 5.68
N PRO A 308 36.80 3.13 5.47
CA PRO A 308 37.83 3.84 6.24
C PRO A 308 37.91 5.35 5.94
#